data_AF-A0A370F723-F1
#
_entry.id   AF-A0A370F723-F1
#
_cell.length_a   1.000
_cell.length_b   1.000
_cell.length_c   1.000
_cell.angle_alpha   90.00
_cell.angle_beta   90.00
_cell.angle_gamma   90.00
#
_symmetry.space_group_name_H-M   'P 1'
#
loop_
_entity.id
_entity.type
_entity.pdbx_description
1 polymer ?
#
loop_
_entity_poly.entity_id
_entity_poly.type
_entity_poly.pdbx_seq_one_letter_code
_entity_poly.pdbx_strand_id
1 'polypeptide(L)'
;MTVLSLTLIGVAALVGTVAGRLAASSAHSGAVVRIAPVVAVLALGGAAVAATGAPPVTGFALAATYVLAVTAAATGGAPMVLAAFRFARRQPDAGPEPDDGPLRGGRVIGLLERAAVAVSILAGWPEGIAIVLAVKGLARYPELREPHASEQFIIGTFTSVLWAVAAAGVGRALLT
;
A
#
# COMPACT_ATOMS: atom_id res chain seq x y z
N MET A 1 8.84 -11.68 -20.47
CA MET A 1 8.79 -11.56 -18.99
C MET A 1 8.48 -10.14 -18.55
N THR A 2 9.10 -9.12 -19.13
CA THR A 2 8.80 -7.69 -18.87
C THR A 2 7.32 -7.30 -19.02
N VAL A 3 6.70 -7.62 -20.17
CA VAL A 3 5.29 -7.27 -20.43
C VAL A 3 4.36 -7.89 -19.39
N LEU A 4 4.60 -9.16 -19.02
CA LEU A 4 3.84 -9.86 -18.00
C LEU A 4 4.00 -9.21 -16.61
N SER A 5 5.22 -8.84 -16.23
CA SER A 5 5.46 -8.16 -14.95
C SER A 5 4.74 -6.81 -14.91
N LEU A 6 4.85 -6.01 -15.98
CA LEU A 6 4.18 -4.70 -16.07
C LEU A 6 2.65 -4.82 -16.04
N THR A 7 2.05 -5.79 -16.76
CA THR A 7 0.61 -6.00 -16.70
C THR A 7 0.15 -6.42 -15.31
N LEU A 8 0.91 -7.27 -14.63
CA LEU A 8 0.58 -7.72 -13.27
C LEU A 8 0.72 -6.59 -12.23
N ILE A 9 1.71 -5.70 -12.34
CA ILE A 9 1.79 -4.48 -11.50
C ILE A 9 0.58 -3.57 -11.80
N GLY A 10 0.22 -3.42 -13.08
CA GLY A 10 -0.96 -2.67 -13.51
C GLY A 10 -2.26 -3.23 -12.92
N VAL A 11 -2.41 -4.55 -12.85
CA VAL A 11 -3.53 -5.21 -12.18
C VAL A 11 -3.54 -4.89 -10.69
N ALA A 12 -2.41 -4.97 -9.98
CA ALA A 12 -2.34 -4.61 -8.56
C ALA A 12 -2.73 -3.15 -8.30
N ALA A 13 -2.28 -2.22 -9.15
CA ALA A 13 -2.68 -0.80 -9.10
C ALA A 13 -4.18 -0.62 -9.36
N LEU A 14 -4.72 -1.27 -10.39
CA LEU A 14 -6.14 -1.20 -10.74
C LEU A 14 -7.01 -1.74 -9.60
N VAL A 15 -6.65 -2.89 -9.02
CA VAL A 15 -7.39 -3.47 -7.88
C VAL A 15 -7.38 -2.50 -6.70
N GLY A 16 -6.26 -1.87 -6.38
CA GLY A 16 -6.18 -0.88 -5.30
C GLY A 16 -7.07 0.35 -5.54
N THR A 17 -7.05 0.91 -6.75
CA THR A 17 -7.89 2.08 -7.12
C THR A 17 -9.38 1.74 -7.11
N VAL A 18 -9.77 0.62 -7.72
CA VAL A 18 -11.16 0.15 -7.77
C VAL A 18 -11.66 -0.18 -6.38
N ALA A 19 -10.90 -0.92 -5.57
CA ALA A 19 -11.28 -1.23 -4.19
C ALA A 19 -11.49 0.06 -3.37
N GLY A 20 -10.61 1.06 -3.53
CA GLY A 20 -10.75 2.34 -2.86
C GLY A 20 -11.99 3.14 -3.27
N ARG A 21 -12.46 2.99 -4.51
CA ARG A 21 -13.71 3.61 -5.01
C ARG A 21 -14.94 2.84 -4.55
N LEU A 22 -14.93 1.52 -4.69
CA LEU A 22 -16.05 0.66 -4.31
C LEU A 22 -16.27 0.60 -2.81
N ALA A 23 -15.21 0.66 -2.00
CA ALA A 23 -15.33 0.74 -0.54
C ALA A 23 -15.98 2.07 -0.07
N ALA A 24 -16.01 3.11 -0.90
CA ALA A 24 -16.79 4.32 -0.62
C ALA A 24 -18.29 4.12 -0.87
N SER A 25 -18.70 3.01 -1.50
CA SER A 25 -20.10 2.63 -1.69
C SER A 25 -20.51 1.53 -0.72
N SER A 26 -21.58 1.75 0.05
CA SER A 26 -22.01 0.84 1.13
C SER A 26 -22.46 -0.54 0.62
N ALA A 27 -22.84 -0.65 -0.66
CA ALA A 27 -23.39 -1.87 -1.25
C ALA A 27 -22.36 -3.00 -1.48
N HIS A 28 -21.07 -2.68 -1.62
CA HIS A 28 -20.05 -3.66 -2.05
C HIS A 28 -18.89 -3.85 -1.06
N SER A 29 -18.94 -3.22 0.12
CA SER A 29 -17.79 -3.16 1.05
C SER A 29 -17.31 -4.55 1.51
N GLY A 30 -18.23 -5.48 1.78
CA GLY A 30 -17.89 -6.79 2.33
C GLY A 30 -17.04 -7.67 1.40
N ALA A 31 -17.45 -7.77 0.12
CA ALA A 31 -16.76 -8.57 -0.89
C ALA A 31 -15.43 -7.92 -1.29
N VAL A 32 -15.42 -6.60 -1.49
CA VAL A 32 -14.22 -5.83 -1.87
C VAL A 32 -13.12 -6.03 -0.84
N VAL A 33 -13.43 -5.95 0.46
CA VAL A 33 -12.42 -6.11 1.52
C VAL A 33 -11.92 -7.56 1.65
N ARG A 34 -12.63 -8.57 1.13
CA ARG A 34 -12.16 -9.97 1.13
C ARG A 34 -11.32 -10.29 -0.10
N ILE A 35 -11.77 -9.84 -1.28
CA ILE A 35 -11.24 -10.30 -2.57
C ILE A 35 -10.07 -9.42 -3.04
N ALA A 36 -10.20 -8.09 -2.92
CA ALA A 36 -9.18 -7.16 -3.39
C ALA A 36 -7.77 -7.43 -2.82
N PRO A 37 -7.57 -7.69 -1.51
CA PRO A 37 -6.24 -7.93 -0.99
C PRO A 37 -5.61 -9.20 -1.57
N VAL A 38 -6.39 -10.27 -1.73
CA VAL A 38 -5.91 -11.54 -2.30
C VAL A 38 -5.49 -11.33 -3.75
N VAL A 39 -6.33 -10.69 -4.57
CA VAL A 39 -6.02 -10.47 -6.00
C VAL A 39 -4.80 -9.57 -6.15
N ALA A 40 -4.69 -8.50 -5.35
CA ALA A 40 -3.55 -7.59 -5.42
C ALA A 40 -2.25 -8.29 -5.00
N VAL A 41 -2.26 -9.11 -3.94
CA VAL A 41 -1.09 -9.90 -3.51
C VAL A 41 -0.68 -10.91 -4.58
N LEU A 42 -1.64 -11.64 -5.17
CA LEU A 42 -1.35 -12.61 -6.23
C LEU A 42 -0.78 -11.94 -7.49
N ALA A 43 -1.36 -10.80 -7.89
CA ALA A 43 -0.85 -10.02 -9.02
C ALA A 43 0.57 -9.53 -8.74
N LEU A 44 0.82 -8.94 -7.57
CA LEU A 44 2.15 -8.43 -7.23
C LEU A 44 3.19 -9.55 -7.07
N GLY A 45 2.81 -10.68 -6.47
CA GLY A 45 3.68 -11.86 -6.38
C GLY A 45 4.01 -12.45 -7.75
N GLY A 46 3.03 -12.56 -8.65
CA GLY A 46 3.27 -12.95 -10.03
C GLY A 46 4.17 -11.97 -10.78
N ALA A 47 4.01 -10.66 -10.55
CA ALA A 47 4.88 -9.64 -11.12
C ALA A 47 6.33 -9.78 -10.64
N ALA A 48 6.53 -10.08 -9.36
CA ALA A 48 7.84 -10.34 -8.77
C ALA A 48 8.51 -11.57 -9.41
N VAL A 49 7.79 -12.68 -9.53
CA VAL A 49 8.29 -13.89 -10.20
C VAL A 49 8.59 -13.63 -11.67
N ALA A 50 7.74 -12.88 -12.38
CA ALA A 50 8.01 -12.52 -13.78
C ALA A 50 9.21 -11.58 -13.93
N ALA A 51 9.50 -10.74 -12.94
CA ALA A 51 10.63 -9.82 -12.97
C ALA A 51 11.99 -10.55 -12.90
N THR A 52 12.09 -11.70 -12.21
CA THR A 52 13.36 -12.45 -12.11
C THR A 52 13.87 -12.99 -13.46
N GLY A 53 12.97 -13.16 -14.43
CA GLY A 53 13.31 -13.57 -15.80
C GLY A 53 13.28 -12.42 -16.82
N ALA A 54 13.15 -11.17 -16.39
CA ALA A 54 13.10 -10.00 -17.27
C ALA A 54 14.49 -9.35 -17.37
N PRO A 55 14.95 -8.92 -18.56
CA PRO A 55 16.10 -8.03 -18.66
C PRO A 55 15.76 -6.64 -18.09
N PRO A 56 16.78 -5.84 -17.71
CA PRO A 56 16.58 -4.49 -17.20
C PRO A 56 15.77 -3.64 -18.18
N VAL A 57 14.74 -2.97 -17.68
CA VAL A 57 13.82 -2.20 -18.54
C VAL A 57 14.44 -0.87 -18.96
N THR A 58 14.19 -0.46 -20.20
CA THR A 58 14.68 0.80 -20.76
C THR A 58 13.56 1.55 -21.51
N GLY A 59 13.80 2.82 -21.84
CA GLY A 59 12.88 3.63 -22.64
C GLY A 59 11.48 3.76 -22.02
N PHE A 60 10.45 3.46 -22.81
CA PHE A 60 9.05 3.54 -22.36
C PHE A 60 8.74 2.57 -21.21
N ALA A 61 9.30 1.36 -21.24
CA ALA A 61 9.05 0.35 -20.21
C ALA A 61 9.60 0.80 -18.85
N LEU A 62 10.70 1.56 -18.83
CA LEU A 62 11.26 2.15 -17.63
C LEU A 62 10.30 3.18 -17.00
N ALA A 63 9.78 4.11 -17.81
CA ALA A 63 8.80 5.09 -17.36
C ALA A 63 7.52 4.40 -16.84
N ALA A 64 7.05 3.36 -17.54
CA ALA A 64 5.92 2.56 -17.12
C ALA A 64 6.16 1.86 -15.77
N THR A 65 7.35 1.28 -15.54
CA THR A 65 7.72 0.68 -14.26
C THR A 65 7.59 1.67 -13.11
N TYR A 66 8.16 2.88 -13.24
CA TYR A 66 8.07 3.90 -12.19
C TYR A 66 6.62 4.27 -11.88
N VAL A 67 5.83 4.59 -12.91
CA VAL A 67 4.44 5.00 -12.74
C VAL A 67 3.61 3.88 -12.12
N LEU A 68 3.72 2.66 -12.63
CA LEU A 68 2.92 1.53 -12.17
C LEU A 68 3.32 1.09 -10.76
N ALA A 69 4.62 1.03 -10.44
CA ALA A 69 5.09 0.63 -9.11
C ALA A 69 4.65 1.65 -8.04
N VAL A 70 4.82 2.96 -8.30
CA VAL A 70 4.37 4.01 -7.39
C VAL A 70 2.85 4.01 -7.25
N THR A 71 2.11 3.84 -8.34
CA THR A 71 0.63 3.77 -8.27
C THR A 71 0.17 2.56 -7.47
N ALA A 72 0.73 1.38 -7.73
CA ALA A 72 0.42 0.15 -6.99
C ALA A 72 0.73 0.28 -5.50
N ALA A 73 1.89 0.86 -5.15
CA ALA A 73 2.26 1.17 -3.77
C ALA A 73 1.22 2.11 -3.12
N ALA A 74 0.92 3.24 -3.78
CA ALA A 74 0.06 4.28 -3.25
C ALA A 74 -1.37 3.77 -3.01
N THR A 75 -1.94 3.00 -3.95
CA THR A 75 -3.38 2.64 -3.93
C THR A 75 -3.67 1.30 -3.27
N GLY A 76 -2.73 0.35 -3.28
CA GLY A 76 -2.96 -1.00 -2.76
C GLY A 76 -2.86 -1.12 -1.23
N GLY A 77 -2.31 -0.12 -0.52
CA GLY A 77 -2.15 -0.22 0.94
C GLY A 77 -3.46 -0.23 1.73
N ALA A 78 -4.49 0.51 1.28
CA ALA A 78 -5.77 0.59 1.98
C ALA A 78 -6.49 -0.77 2.12
N PRO A 79 -6.70 -1.57 1.05
CA PRO A 79 -7.29 -2.90 1.20
C PRO A 79 -6.44 -3.84 2.05
N MET A 80 -5.11 -3.71 2.07
CA MET A 80 -4.24 -4.51 2.94
C MET A 80 -4.46 -4.19 4.41
N VAL A 81 -4.50 -2.90 4.77
CA VAL A 81 -4.74 -2.45 6.15
C VAL A 81 -6.10 -2.96 6.65
N LEU A 82 -7.14 -2.86 5.81
CA LEU A 82 -8.46 -3.38 6.16
C LEU A 82 -8.45 -4.91 6.34
N ALA A 83 -7.71 -5.64 5.51
CA ALA A 83 -7.56 -7.08 5.64
C ALA A 83 -6.82 -7.47 6.94
N ALA A 84 -5.73 -6.77 7.27
CA ALA A 84 -4.98 -6.98 8.50
C ALA A 84 -5.83 -6.71 9.74
N PHE A 85 -6.60 -5.61 9.76
CA PHE A 85 -7.52 -5.34 10.87
C PHE A 85 -8.62 -6.40 10.97
N ARG A 86 -9.15 -6.94 9.88
CA ARG A 86 -10.11 -8.05 9.96
C ARG A 86 -9.51 -9.32 10.54
N PHE A 87 -8.22 -9.54 10.32
CA PHE A 87 -7.51 -10.66 10.94
C PHE A 87 -7.28 -10.41 12.43
N ALA A 88 -6.86 -9.19 12.81
CA ALA A 88 -6.62 -8.78 14.19
C ALA A 88 -7.91 -8.69 15.04
N ARG A 89 -9.01 -8.18 14.48
CA ARG A 89 -10.35 -8.07 15.12
C ARG A 89 -11.03 -9.42 15.43
N ARG A 90 -10.35 -10.56 15.23
CA ARG A 90 -10.79 -11.84 15.81
C ARG A 90 -10.60 -11.92 17.34
N GLN A 91 -10.09 -10.86 17.98
CA GLN A 91 -10.14 -10.65 19.44
C GLN A 91 -11.13 -9.51 19.79
N PRO A 92 -11.92 -9.60 20.88
CA PRO A 92 -13.23 -8.94 20.98
C PRO A 92 -13.27 -7.47 21.43
N ASP A 93 -12.17 -6.71 21.44
CA ASP A 93 -12.16 -5.38 22.09
C ASP A 93 -11.57 -4.27 21.21
N ALA A 94 -12.25 -3.93 20.12
CA ALA A 94 -11.98 -2.68 19.39
C ALA A 94 -13.15 -1.73 19.61
N GLY A 95 -12.92 -0.68 20.40
CA GLY A 95 -13.85 0.41 20.64
C GLY A 95 -14.29 1.15 19.36
N PRO A 96 -15.20 2.13 19.48
CA PRO A 96 -15.84 2.79 18.34
C PRO A 96 -14.80 3.45 17.41
N GLU A 97 -15.09 3.46 16.10
CA GLU A 97 -14.25 4.10 15.10
C GLU A 97 -14.05 5.59 15.45
N PRO A 98 -12.81 6.12 15.38
CA PRO A 98 -12.56 7.53 15.66
C PRO A 98 -13.35 8.41 14.68
N ASP A 99 -13.87 9.53 15.18
CA ASP A 99 -14.53 10.56 14.37
C ASP A 99 -13.47 11.23 13.48
N ASP A 100 -13.36 10.77 12.24
CA ASP A 100 -12.53 11.42 11.22
C ASP A 100 -13.10 12.83 11.03
N GLY A 101 -12.35 13.86 11.43
CA GLY A 101 -12.72 15.27 11.22
C GLY A 101 -13.06 15.61 9.75
N PRO A 102 -13.31 16.89 9.40
CA PRO A 102 -13.90 17.28 8.11
C PRO A 102 -13.11 16.87 6.85
N LEU A 103 -11.90 16.35 6.99
CA LEU A 103 -11.09 15.78 5.92
C LEU A 103 -10.87 14.28 6.18
N ARG A 104 -10.85 13.46 5.12
CA ARG A 104 -10.40 12.05 5.13
C ARG A 104 -8.87 11.94 5.37
N GLY A 105 -8.41 12.53 6.46
CA GLY A 105 -6.99 12.81 6.74
C GLY A 105 -6.16 11.54 6.73
N GLY A 106 -6.61 10.48 7.40
CA GLY A 106 -5.89 9.20 7.44
C GLY A 106 -5.68 8.58 6.05
N ARG A 107 -6.68 8.66 5.16
CA ARG A 107 -6.60 8.07 3.81
C ARG A 107 -5.64 8.85 2.89
N VAL A 108 -5.71 10.18 2.91
CA VAL A 108 -4.83 11.02 2.09
C VAL A 108 -3.39 10.95 2.59
N ILE A 109 -3.17 11.04 3.90
CA ILE A 109 -1.84 10.87 4.51
C ILE A 109 -1.25 9.52 4.13
N GLY A 110 -2.02 8.44 4.23
CA GLY A 110 -1.55 7.11 3.83
C GLY A 110 -1.18 7.00 2.34
N LEU A 111 -1.87 7.72 1.45
CA LEU A 111 -1.51 7.76 0.02
C LEU A 111 -0.15 8.42 -0.20
N LEU A 112 0.06 9.58 0.44
CA LEU A 112 1.30 10.35 0.36
C LEU A 112 2.48 9.59 0.96
N GLU A 113 2.28 8.97 2.12
CA GLU A 113 3.28 8.14 2.80
C GLU A 113 3.76 7.00 1.90
N ARG A 114 2.83 6.21 1.33
CA ARG A 114 3.18 5.07 0.47
C ARG A 114 3.87 5.51 -0.82
N ALA A 115 3.44 6.63 -1.40
CA ALA A 115 4.13 7.22 -2.56
C ALA A 115 5.56 7.64 -2.19
N ALA A 116 5.75 8.30 -1.03
CA ALA A 116 7.07 8.72 -0.57
C ALA A 116 7.99 7.52 -0.27
N VAL A 117 7.47 6.47 0.35
CA VAL A 117 8.21 5.20 0.57
C VAL A 117 8.62 4.59 -0.77
N ALA A 118 7.70 4.49 -1.73
CA ALA A 118 7.99 3.91 -3.04
C ALA A 118 9.04 4.73 -3.81
N VAL A 119 8.92 6.05 -3.82
CA VAL A 119 9.88 6.96 -4.45
C VAL A 119 11.25 6.85 -3.78
N SER A 120 11.31 6.78 -2.44
CA SER A 120 12.56 6.62 -1.71
C SER A 120 13.34 5.37 -2.16
N ILE A 121 12.63 4.24 -2.32
CA ILE A 121 13.22 2.98 -2.80
C ILE A 121 13.68 3.11 -4.26
N LEU A 122 12.82 3.63 -5.12
CA LEU A 122 13.07 3.71 -6.56
C LEU A 122 14.13 4.74 -6.93
N ALA A 123 14.30 5.79 -6.11
CA ALA A 123 15.36 6.78 -6.22
C ALA A 123 16.69 6.33 -5.60
N GLY A 124 16.72 5.18 -4.92
CA GLY A 124 17.92 4.68 -4.23
C GLY A 124 18.28 5.47 -2.96
N TRP A 125 17.30 6.13 -2.33
CA TRP A 125 17.46 6.91 -1.10
C TRP A 125 16.61 6.32 0.04
N PRO A 126 17.02 5.18 0.63
CA PRO A 126 16.23 4.48 1.65
C PRO A 126 16.02 5.28 2.94
N GLU A 127 16.89 6.26 3.24
CA GLU A 127 16.77 7.16 4.39
C GLU A 127 15.45 7.96 4.35
N GLY A 128 14.92 8.23 3.16
CA GLY A 128 13.61 8.87 3.00
C GLY A 128 12.47 8.12 3.68
N ILE A 129 12.54 6.79 3.77
CA ILE A 129 11.55 5.96 4.48
C ILE A 129 11.56 6.30 5.98
N ALA A 130 12.75 6.39 6.58
CA ALA A 130 12.89 6.70 7.99
C ALA A 130 12.32 8.10 8.32
N ILE A 131 12.58 9.08 7.45
CA ILE A 131 12.04 10.45 7.60
C ILE A 131 10.51 10.43 7.55
N VAL A 132 9.93 9.77 6.56
CA VAL A 132 8.47 9.68 6.38
C VAL A 132 7.79 9.04 7.59
N LEU A 133 8.32 7.92 8.08
CA LEU A 133 7.77 7.24 9.26
C LEU A 133 7.95 8.04 10.55
N ALA A 134 9.09 8.72 10.70
CA ALA A 134 9.33 9.60 11.85
C ALA A 134 8.34 10.76 11.88
N VAL A 135 8.16 11.46 10.77
CA VAL A 135 7.19 12.58 10.66
C VAL A 135 5.78 12.11 10.98
N LYS A 136 5.37 10.95 10.43
CA LYS A 136 4.05 10.37 10.70
C LYS A 136 3.85 10.01 12.17
N GLY A 137 4.86 9.39 12.80
CA GLY A 137 4.82 9.03 14.21
C GLY A 137 4.74 10.23 15.14
N LEU A 138 5.54 11.26 14.89
CA LEU A 138 5.54 12.51 15.67
C LEU A 138 4.21 13.25 15.59
N ALA A 139 3.62 13.34 14.40
CA ALA A 139 2.34 14.02 14.19
C ALA A 139 1.17 13.35 14.94
N ARG A 140 1.26 12.05 15.22
CA ARG A 140 0.20 11.25 15.87
C ARG A 140 0.46 10.97 17.34
N TYR A 141 1.63 11.34 17.87
CA TYR A 141 2.03 11.05 19.25
C TYR A 141 0.99 11.40 20.32
N PRO A 142 0.26 12.54 20.27
CA PRO A 142 -0.79 12.84 21.25
C PRO A 142 -1.96 11.85 21.24
N GLU A 143 -2.33 11.36 20.06
CA GLU A 143 -3.46 10.44 19.83
C GLU A 143 -3.15 9.01 20.25
N LEU A 144 -1.87 8.61 20.21
CA LEU A 144 -1.41 7.27 20.61
C LEU A 144 -1.57 6.98 22.12
N ARG A 145 -1.98 7.98 22.91
CA ARG A 145 -2.25 7.85 24.36
C ARG A 145 -3.60 7.22 24.66
N GLU A 146 -4.50 7.14 23.67
CA GLU A 146 -5.78 6.48 23.82
C GLU A 146 -5.62 4.95 23.89
N PRO A 147 -6.44 4.24 24.69
CA PRO A 147 -6.42 2.78 24.74
C PRO A 147 -6.58 2.16 23.34
N HIS A 148 -5.76 1.16 23.01
CA HIS A 148 -5.73 0.46 21.71
C HIS A 148 -5.34 1.29 20.47
N ALA A 149 -5.25 2.62 20.55
CA ALA A 149 -4.88 3.47 19.41
C ALA A 149 -3.46 3.20 18.90
N SER A 150 -2.52 2.96 19.83
CA SER A 150 -1.12 2.64 19.48
C SER A 150 -0.97 1.33 18.71
N GLU A 151 -1.67 0.27 19.14
CA GLU A 151 -1.65 -1.02 18.45
C GLU A 151 -2.25 -0.92 17.05
N GLN A 152 -3.40 -0.25 16.92
CA GLN A 152 -4.04 -0.04 15.62
C GLN A 152 -3.14 0.79 14.69
N PHE A 153 -2.50 1.84 15.21
CA PHE A 153 -1.57 2.67 14.45
C PHE A 153 -0.36 1.87 13.94
N ILE A 154 0.21 1.01 14.79
CA ILE A 154 1.35 0.15 14.46
C ILE A 154 0.95 -0.87 13.38
N ILE A 155 -0.14 -1.61 13.57
CA ILE A 155 -0.63 -2.61 12.61
C ILE A 155 -0.94 -1.95 11.26
N GLY A 156 -1.64 -0.82 11.27
CA GLY A 156 -2.00 -0.09 10.06
C GLY A 156 -0.79 0.45 9.31
N THR A 157 0.17 1.04 10.02
CA THR A 157 1.39 1.60 9.42
C THR A 157 2.27 0.51 8.84
N PHE A 158 2.61 -0.53 9.61
CA PHE A 158 3.45 -1.61 9.11
C PHE A 158 2.84 -2.34 7.91
N THR A 159 1.54 -2.64 7.95
CA THR A 159 0.86 -3.29 6.82
C THR A 159 0.94 -2.43 5.55
N SER A 160 0.67 -1.13 5.69
CA SER A 160 0.70 -0.17 4.59
C SER A 160 2.11 0.00 3.99
N VAL A 161 3.12 0.08 4.84
CA VAL A 161 4.53 0.25 4.43
C VAL A 161 5.07 -1.03 3.79
N LEU A 162 4.80 -2.21 4.36
CA LEU A 162 5.20 -3.49 3.76
C LEU A 162 4.65 -3.66 2.34
N TRP A 163 3.40 -3.27 2.12
CA TRP A 163 2.82 -3.25 0.78
C TRP A 163 3.57 -2.30 -0.17
N ALA A 164 3.85 -1.08 0.27
CA ALA A 164 4.60 -0.10 -0.54
C ALA A 164 6.02 -0.57 -0.87
N VAL A 165 6.71 -1.16 0.11
CA VAL A 165 8.04 -1.76 -0.07
C VAL A 165 7.98 -2.91 -1.06
N ALA A 166 6.99 -3.80 -0.98
CA ALA A 166 6.83 -4.89 -1.93
C ALA A 166 6.60 -4.37 -3.35
N ALA A 167 5.69 -3.41 -3.53
CA ALA A 167 5.38 -2.83 -4.84
C ALA A 167 6.59 -2.11 -5.46
N ALA A 168 7.29 -1.30 -4.67
CA ALA A 168 8.51 -0.64 -5.09
C ALA A 168 9.68 -1.61 -5.32
N GLY A 169 9.76 -2.69 -4.54
CA GLY A 169 10.76 -3.75 -4.69
C GLY A 169 10.62 -4.49 -6.02
N VAL A 170 9.40 -4.81 -6.45
CA VAL A 170 9.14 -5.34 -7.79
C VAL A 170 9.56 -4.34 -8.87
N GLY A 171 9.24 -3.05 -8.68
CA GLY A 171 9.71 -1.99 -9.57
C GLY A 171 11.24 -1.96 -9.65
N ARG A 172 11.93 -2.00 -8.52
CA ARG A 172 13.40 -2.00 -8.42
C ARG A 172 14.04 -3.20 -9.09
N ALA A 173 13.43 -4.39 -8.96
CA ALA A 173 13.89 -5.61 -9.61
C ALA A 173 13.85 -5.53 -11.15
N LEU A 174 12.92 -4.76 -11.72
CA LEU A 174 12.89 -4.50 -13.16
C LEU A 174 13.95 -3.50 -13.63
N LEU A 175 14.52 -2.70 -12.71
CA LEU A 175 15.56 -1.72 -13.01
C LEU A 175 16.98 -2.31 -12.99
N THR A 176 17.16 -3.44 -12.32
CA THR A 176 18.46 -4.14 -12.14
C THR A 176 18.59 -5.31 -13.08
#